data_AF-A0A4R8F1D0-F1
#
_entry.id   AF-A0A4R8F1D0-F1
#
_cell.length_a   1.000
_cell.length_b   1.000
_cell.length_c   1.000
_cell.angle_alpha   90.00
_cell.angle_beta   90.00
_cell.angle_gamma   90.00
#
_symmetry.space_group_name_H-M   'P 1'
#
loop_
_entity.id
_entity.type
_entity.pdbx_description
1 polymer ?
#
loop_
_entity_poly.entity_id
_entity_poly.type
_entity_poly.pdbx_seq_one_letter_code
_entity_poly.pdbx_strand_id
1 'polypeptide(L)'
;MLLKIHMRKYRLWKEKRGISLNVEPRQVHLIERAAALKCKPCNDFMSEVPCKKAHEILSGPCLVVFTDDQFETVEKILEQPLSENNGFKSLMSDKYSW
;
A
#
# COMPACT_ATOMS: atom_id res chain seq x y z
N MET A 1 16.82 -10.09 -30.37
CA MET A 1 17.33 -10.48 -29.03
C MET A 1 16.56 -9.79 -27.89
N LEU A 2 16.15 -8.54 -28.04
CA LEU A 2 15.41 -7.76 -27.02
C LEU A 2 14.00 -8.29 -26.68
N LEU A 3 13.25 -8.83 -27.64
CA LEU A 3 11.92 -9.44 -27.40
C LEU A 3 11.94 -10.64 -26.44
N LYS A 4 13.02 -11.43 -26.45
CA LYS A 4 13.17 -12.60 -25.54
C LYS A 4 13.42 -12.17 -24.09
N ILE A 5 14.08 -11.03 -23.87
CA ILE A 5 14.36 -10.49 -22.54
C ILE A 5 13.09 -9.88 -21.94
N HIS A 6 12.30 -9.16 -22.74
CA HIS A 6 11.02 -8.61 -22.31
C HIS A 6 10.05 -9.72 -21.92
N MET A 7 9.88 -10.76 -22.76
CA MET A 7 9.01 -11.89 -22.43
C MET A 7 9.50 -12.76 -21.25
N ARG A 8 10.82 -12.86 -21.01
CA ARG A 8 11.35 -13.57 -19.83
C ARG A 8 10.96 -12.90 -18.52
N LYS A 9 10.96 -11.55 -18.47
CA LYS A 9 10.46 -10.83 -17.29
C LYS A 9 8.98 -11.14 -17.09
N TYR A 10 8.11 -10.95 -18.09
CA TYR A 10 6.67 -11.22 -17.98
C TYR A 10 6.32 -12.68 -17.61
N ARG A 11 7.11 -13.65 -18.07
CA ARG A 11 6.91 -15.08 -17.74
C ARG A 11 7.15 -15.40 -16.27
N LEU A 12 8.07 -14.69 -15.59
CA LEU A 12 8.34 -14.86 -14.16
C LEU A 12 7.21 -14.32 -13.26
N TRP A 13 6.36 -13.42 -13.77
CA TRP A 13 5.22 -12.84 -13.02
C TRP A 13 3.95 -13.68 -13.08
N LYS A 14 3.92 -14.77 -13.86
CA LYS A 14 2.72 -15.60 -14.07
C LYS A 14 2.77 -16.97 -13.42
N GLU A 15 3.90 -17.35 -12.83
CA GLU A 15 4.08 -18.65 -12.19
C GLU A 15 3.55 -18.61 -10.76
N LYS A 16 2.48 -19.37 -10.50
CA LYS A 16 1.95 -19.56 -9.14
C LYS A 16 2.98 -20.34 -8.33
N ARG A 17 3.43 -19.77 -7.22
CA ARG A 17 4.29 -20.46 -6.25
C ARG A 17 3.53 -20.67 -4.95
N GLY A 18 3.54 -21.91 -4.46
CA GLY A 18 3.02 -22.23 -3.13
C GLY A 18 3.95 -21.68 -2.05
N ILE A 19 3.37 -21.30 -0.92
CA ILE A 19 4.11 -20.92 0.29
C ILE A 19 3.76 -21.95 1.36
N SER A 20 4.75 -22.68 1.84
CA SER A 20 4.59 -23.59 2.99
C SER A 20 4.91 -22.83 4.27
N LEU A 21 4.04 -22.94 5.28
CA LEU A 21 4.18 -22.25 6.56
C LEU A 21 4.23 -23.28 7.69
N ASN A 22 5.14 -23.07 8.63
CA ASN A 22 5.13 -23.76 9.91
C ASN A 22 4.39 -22.86 10.91
N VAL A 23 3.28 -23.36 11.46
CA VAL A 23 2.39 -22.60 12.34
C VAL A 23 1.97 -23.45 13.52
N GLU A 24 1.92 -22.82 14.69
CA GLU A 24 1.44 -23.45 15.91
C GLU A 24 -0.09 -23.65 15.86
N PRO A 25 -0.65 -24.67 16.54
CA PRO A 25 -2.11 -24.92 16.55
C PRO A 25 -2.93 -23.70 16.97
N ARG A 26 -2.40 -22.90 17.92
CA ARG A 26 -3.04 -21.66 18.36
C ARG A 26 -3.14 -20.61 17.25
N GLN A 27 -2.14 -20.53 16.37
CA GLN A 27 -2.14 -19.61 15.24
C GLN A 27 -3.14 -20.06 14.18
N VAL A 28 -3.22 -21.37 13.91
CA VAL A 28 -4.22 -21.94 12.99
C VAL A 28 -5.64 -21.59 13.44
N HIS A 29 -5.97 -21.84 14.72
CA HIS A 29 -7.29 -21.52 15.25
C HIS A 29 -7.62 -20.01 15.17
N LEU A 30 -6.63 -19.15 15.40
CA LEU A 30 -6.80 -17.70 15.24
C LEU A 30 -7.10 -17.32 13.78
N ILE A 31 -6.37 -17.90 12.83
CA ILE A 31 -6.55 -17.67 11.39
C ILE A 31 -7.94 -18.16 10.95
N GLU A 32 -8.34 -19.37 11.33
CA GLU A 32 -9.65 -19.94 11.00
C GLU A 32 -10.79 -19.08 11.52
N ARG A 33 -10.68 -18.61 12.77
CA ARG A 33 -11.67 -17.70 13.36
C ARG A 33 -11.75 -16.38 12.60
N ALA A 34 -10.61 -15.81 12.20
CA ALA A 34 -10.58 -14.58 11.41
C ALA A 34 -11.18 -14.78 10.00
N ALA A 35 -10.89 -15.92 9.36
CA ALA A 35 -11.47 -16.29 8.06
C ALA A 35 -12.99 -16.47 8.14
N ALA A 36 -13.48 -17.15 9.19
CA ALA A 36 -14.90 -17.30 9.47
C ALA A 36 -15.62 -15.95 9.66
N LEU A 37 -15.02 -15.02 10.41
CA LEU A 37 -15.55 -13.66 10.58
C LEU A 37 -15.63 -12.85 9.27
N LYS A 38 -14.82 -13.23 8.27
CA LYS A 38 -14.86 -12.65 6.92
C LYS A 38 -15.70 -13.46 5.94
N CYS A 39 -16.37 -14.52 6.40
CA CYS A 39 -17.15 -15.46 5.57
C CYS A 39 -16.35 -16.01 4.39
N LYS A 40 -15.06 -16.31 4.61
CA LYS A 40 -14.15 -16.81 3.56
C LYS A 40 -13.49 -18.15 3.95
N PRO A 41 -13.13 -18.99 2.97
CA PRO A 41 -12.28 -20.15 3.21
C PRO A 41 -10.93 -19.75 3.79
N CYS A 42 -10.38 -20.59 4.67
CA CYS A 42 -9.10 -20.34 5.35
C CYS A 42 -7.94 -20.15 4.36
N ASN A 43 -7.89 -20.94 3.28
CA ASN A 43 -6.84 -20.84 2.26
C ASN A 43 -6.90 -19.51 1.49
N ASP A 44 -8.11 -19.06 1.13
CA ASP A 44 -8.30 -17.78 0.43
C ASP A 44 -7.91 -16.62 1.34
N PHE A 45 -8.33 -16.66 2.61
CA PHE A 45 -7.94 -15.70 3.63
C PHE A 45 -6.41 -15.62 3.79
N MET A 46 -5.74 -16.76 3.88
CA MET A 46 -4.27 -16.84 4.02
C MET A 46 -3.51 -16.36 2.77
N SER A 47 -4.13 -16.42 1.59
CA SER A 47 -3.52 -15.90 0.36
C SER A 47 -3.60 -14.37 0.26
N GLU A 48 -4.66 -13.76 0.81
CA GLU A 48 -4.93 -12.33 0.71
C GLU A 48 -4.20 -11.51 1.78
N VAL A 49 -4.20 -12.00 3.03
CA VAL A 49 -3.70 -11.24 4.20
C VAL A 49 -2.23 -10.85 4.08
N PRO A 50 -1.29 -11.75 3.70
CA PRO A 50 0.13 -11.37 3.58
C PRO A 50 0.36 -10.28 2.53
N CYS A 51 -0.33 -10.37 1.39
CA CYS A 51 -0.24 -9.36 0.33
C CYS A 51 -0.76 -8.01 0.81
N LYS A 52 -1.93 -7.99 1.46
CA LYS A 52 -2.49 -6.77 2.04
C LYS A 52 -1.53 -6.16 3.05
N LYS A 53 -0.97 -6.98 3.95
CA LYS A 53 -0.04 -6.49 4.97
C LYS A 53 1.27 -5.99 4.37
N ALA A 54 1.79 -6.65 3.35
CA ALA A 54 2.94 -6.19 2.60
C ALA A 54 2.68 -4.83 1.95
N HIS A 55 1.50 -4.62 1.35
CA HIS A 55 1.10 -3.30 0.84
C HIS A 55 1.06 -2.25 1.94
N GLU A 56 0.43 -2.51 3.08
CA GLU A 56 0.40 -1.55 4.20
C GLU A 56 1.83 -1.16 4.66
N ILE A 57 2.76 -2.12 4.72
CA ILE A 57 4.15 -1.87 5.11
C ILE A 57 4.88 -1.04 4.03
N LEU A 58 4.73 -1.42 2.75
CA LEU A 58 5.41 -0.78 1.63
C LEU A 58 4.86 0.62 1.33
N SER A 59 3.56 0.82 1.47
CA SER A 59 2.92 2.13 1.33
C SER A 59 3.31 3.08 2.46
N GLY A 60 3.85 2.55 3.56
CA GLY A 60 4.14 3.29 4.78
C GLY A 60 2.86 3.81 5.47
N PRO A 61 2.94 4.17 6.75
CA PRO A 61 1.86 4.92 7.38
C PRO A 61 1.79 6.32 6.74
N CYS A 62 0.72 6.60 6.00
CA CYS A 62 0.27 7.97 5.70
C CYS A 62 -0.77 8.42 6.75
N LEU A 63 -0.53 8.07 8.02
CA LEU A 63 -1.37 8.51 9.13
C LEU A 63 -0.64 9.64 9.83
N VAL A 64 -0.92 10.86 9.40
CA VAL A 64 -0.43 12.05 10.10
C VAL A 64 -1.38 12.29 11.26
N VAL A 65 -0.90 12.01 12.48
CA VAL A 65 -1.63 12.32 13.71
C VAL A 65 -1.33 13.78 14.04
N PHE A 66 -2.35 14.61 14.04
CA PHE A 66 -2.26 16.01 14.45
C PHE A 66 -2.71 16.15 15.91
N THR A 67 -2.08 17.06 16.65
CA THR A 67 -2.70 17.62 17.86
C THR A 67 -3.83 18.58 17.46
N ASP A 68 -4.74 18.91 18.38
CA ASP A 68 -5.86 19.82 18.11
C ASP A 68 -5.37 21.16 17.51
N ASP A 69 -4.31 21.75 18.08
CA ASP A 69 -3.71 23.00 17.57
C ASP A 69 -3.14 22.86 16.15
N GLN A 70 -2.51 21.71 15.84
CA GLN A 70 -1.96 21.45 14.51
C GLN A 70 -3.07 21.24 13.49
N PHE A 71 -4.15 20.58 13.90
CA PHE A 71 -5.32 20.37 13.06
C PHE A 71 -6.00 21.70 12.73
N GLU A 72 -6.23 22.57 13.72
CA GLU A 72 -6.81 23.91 13.53
C GLU A 72 -5.94 24.78 12.61
N THR A 73 -4.61 24.67 12.74
CA THR A 73 -3.67 25.38 11.86
C THR A 73 -3.79 24.90 10.42
N VAL A 74 -3.91 23.59 10.20
CA VAL A 74 -4.09 23.02 8.86
C VAL A 74 -5.44 23.42 8.27
N GLU A 75 -6.53 23.36 9.03
CA GLU A 75 -7.85 23.82 8.57
C GLU A 75 -7.80 25.29 8.11
N LYS A 76 -7.18 26.17 8.91
CA LYS A 76 -7.04 27.58 8.53
C LYS A 76 -6.23 27.79 7.25
N ILE A 77 -5.23 26.96 6.98
CA ILE A 77 -4.45 27.03 5.73
C ILE A 77 -5.27 26.50 4.54
N LEU A 78 -6.05 25.43 4.74
CA LEU A 78 -6.88 24.83 3.69
C LEU A 78 -8.05 25.74 3.27
N GLU A 79 -8.59 26.53 4.20
CA GLU A 79 -9.67 27.49 3.92
C GLU A 79 -9.17 28.77 3.24
N GLN A 80 -7.87 29.06 3.30
CA GLN A 80 -7.30 30.22 2.65
C GLN A 80 -7.12 29.99 1.14
N PRO A 81 -7.49 30.97 0.29
CA PRO A 81 -7.21 30.87 -1.13
C PRO A 81 -5.70 30.82 -1.35
N LEU A 82 -5.27 29.99 -2.30
CA LEU A 82 -3.85 29.86 -2.64
C LEU A 82 -3.29 31.24 -3.04
N SER A 83 -2.40 31.78 -2.21
CA SER A 83 -1.65 32.98 -2.54
C SER A 83 -0.73 32.71 -3.75
N GLU A 84 -0.46 33.72 -4.56
CA GLU A 84 0.49 33.56 -5.66
C GLU A 84 1.86 33.10 -5.14
N ASN A 85 2.28 31.92 -5.58
CA ASN A 85 3.58 31.36 -5.26
C ASN A 85 4.43 31.28 -6.53
N ASN A 86 5.33 32.25 -6.69
CA ASN A 86 6.21 32.35 -7.85
C ASN A 86 7.16 31.14 -7.98
N GLY A 87 7.58 30.56 -6.85
CA GLY A 87 8.39 29.33 -6.84
C GLY A 87 7.60 28.11 -7.34
N PHE A 88 6.32 28.00 -6.96
CA PHE A 88 5.43 26.95 -7.47
C PHE A 88 5.15 27.11 -8.97
N LYS A 89 4.92 28.34 -9.45
CA LYS A 89 4.79 28.64 -10.89
C LYS A 89 6.05 28.22 -11.65
N SER A 90 7.23 28.52 -11.11
CA SER A 90 8.52 28.10 -11.69
C SER A 90 8.65 26.57 -11.72
N LEU A 91 8.29 25.88 -10.64
CA LEU A 91 8.34 24.42 -10.55
C LEU A 91 7.40 23.74 -11.54
N MET A 92 6.17 24.25 -11.68
CA MET A 92 5.17 23.74 -12.63
C MET A 92 5.47 24.08 -14.08
N SER A 93 6.27 25.12 -14.33
CA SER A 93 6.74 25.45 -15.69
C SER A 93 7.87 24.54 -16.17
N ASP A 94 8.50 23.80 -15.26
CA ASP A 94 9.57 22.87 -15.60
C ASP A 94 8.98 21.54 -16.07
N LYS A 95 9.18 21.23 -17.35
CA LYS A 95 8.41 20.18 -18.06
C LYS A 95 8.73 18.77 -17.58
N TYR A 96 9.90 18.55 -16.99
CA TYR A 96 10.35 17.25 -16.51
C TYR A 96 11.40 17.41 -15.40
N SER A 97 11.02 17.12 -14.16
CA SER A 97 11.95 16.99 -13.03
C SER A 97 11.69 15.72 -12.21
N TRP A 98 11.26 14.65 -12.89
CA TRP A 98 11.16 13.29 -12.34
C TRP A 98 11.54 12.24 -13.40
#